data_AF-A0A4Y8BZC8-F1
#
_entry.id   AF-A0A4Y8BZC8-F1
#
_cell.length_a   1.000
_cell.length_b   1.000
_cell.length_c   1.000
_cell.angle_alpha   90.00
_cell.angle_beta   90.00
_cell.angle_gamma   90.00
#
_symmetry.space_group_name_H-M   'P 1'
#
loop_
_entity.id
_entity.type
_entity.pdbx_description
1 polymer ?
#
loop_
_entity_poly.entity_id
_entity_poly.type
_entity_poly.pdbx_seq_one_letter_code
_entity_poly.pdbx_strand_id
1 'polypeptide(L)' 'TIVEATSGNTGISLAMICADLGLKFVAVMPESMSLERRKMITLFGARLELTPVNLGMKGAVDKANEILLNT' A
#
# COMPACT_ATOMS: atom_id res chain seq x y z
N THR A 1 2.62 -5.95 -11.48
CA THR A 1 2.46 -4.95 -10.41
C THR A 1 2.30 -5.69 -9.10
N ILE A 2 3.06 -5.34 -8.06
CA ILE A 2 2.90 -5.91 -6.72
C ILE A 2 1.85 -5.09 -5.97
N VAL A 3 0.92 -5.75 -5.31
CA VAL A 3 -0.15 -5.11 -4.52
C VAL A 3 -0.15 -5.74 -3.13
N GLU A 4 -0.12 -4.91 -2.09
CA GLU A 4 -0.13 -5.39 -0.70
C GLU A 4 -1.05 -4.52 0.17
N ALA A 5 -1.91 -5.18 0.94
CA ALA A 5 -2.65 -4.53 2.03
C ALA A 5 -1.80 -4.54 3.31
N THR A 6 -1.37 -3.37 3.77
CA THR A 6 -0.38 -3.27 4.86
C THR A 6 -0.63 -2.08 5.78
N SER A 7 -0.34 -2.23 7.06
CA SER A 7 -0.46 -1.16 8.06
C SER A 7 0.88 -0.49 8.43
N GLY A 8 2.00 -0.94 7.85
CA GLY A 8 3.31 -0.44 8.27
C GLY A 8 4.51 -1.06 7.55
N ASN A 9 5.41 -1.66 8.33
CA ASN A 9 6.80 -1.95 7.92
C ASN A 9 6.90 -2.81 6.65
N THR A 10 6.04 -3.81 6.48
CA THR A 10 6.01 -4.63 5.26
C THR A 10 5.81 -3.76 4.01
N GLY A 11 4.90 -2.79 4.05
CA GLY A 11 4.69 -1.84 2.96
C GLY A 11 5.91 -0.98 2.67
N ILE A 12 6.61 -0.52 3.70
CA ILE A 12 7.83 0.29 3.55
C ILE A 12 8.95 -0.55 2.93
N SER A 13 9.18 -1.77 3.43
CA SER A 13 10.19 -2.68 2.89
C SER A 13 9.89 -3.07 1.44
N LEU A 14 8.64 -3.39 1.13
CA LEU A 14 8.22 -3.70 -0.25
C LEU A 14 8.37 -2.48 -1.16
N ALA A 15 8.01 -1.28 -0.70
CA ALA A 15 8.20 -0.06 -1.48
C ALA A 15 9.68 0.17 -1.82
N MET A 16 10.57 0.03 -0.83
CA MET A 16 12.01 0.15 -1.02
C MET A 16 12.55 -0.90 -2.00
N ILE A 17 12.22 -2.18 -1.83
CA ILE A 17 12.70 -3.26 -2.69
C ILE A 17 12.13 -3.14 -4.11
N CYS A 18 10.85 -2.78 -4.25
CA CYS A 18 10.25 -2.59 -5.57
C CYS A 18 10.89 -1.42 -6.33
N ALA A 19 11.24 -0.35 -5.62
CA ALA A 19 11.97 0.78 -6.21
C ALA A 19 13.34 0.35 -6.75
N ASP A 20 14.10 -0.44 -5.97
CA ASP A 20 15.41 -0.96 -6.36
C ASP A 20 15.32 -1.92 -7.57
N LEU A 21 14.30 -2.76 -7.60
CA LEU A 21 14.08 -3.74 -8.67
C LEU A 21 13.34 -3.18 -9.90
N GLY A 22 12.95 -1.90 -9.90
CA GLY A 22 12.18 -1.30 -10.99
C GLY A 22 10.76 -1.87 -11.14
N LEU A 23 10.19 -2.43 -10.07
CA LEU A 23 8.85 -2.99 -10.05
C LEU A 23 7.83 -1.97 -9.57
N LYS A 24 6.64 -1.99 -10.19
CA LYS A 24 5.50 -1.18 -9.71
C LYS A 24 4.93 -1.79 -8.43
N PHE A 25 4.78 -0.97 -7.40
CA PHE A 25 4.17 -1.34 -6.12
C PHE A 25 2.97 -0.46 -5.78
N VAL A 26 1.91 -1.10 -5.29
CA VAL A 26 0.71 -0.45 -4.76
C VAL A 26 0.52 -0.90 -3.30
N ALA A 27 0.58 0.04 -2.38
CA ALA A 27 0.27 -0.18 -0.97
C ALA A 27 -1.18 0.25 -0.69
N VAL A 28 -1.95 -0.62 -0.05
CA VAL A 28 -3.34 -0.34 0.32
C VAL A 28 -3.48 -0.32 1.84
N MET A 29 -4.08 0.73 2.41
CA MET A 29 -4.21 0.86 3.86
C MET A 29 -5.35 1.77 4.32
N PRO A 30 -5.86 1.63 5.55
CA PRO A 30 -6.84 2.55 6.09
C PRO A 30 -6.31 3.98 6.22
N GLU A 31 -7.17 4.99 6.02
CA GLU A 31 -6.81 6.42 6.18
C GLU A 31 -6.30 6.78 7.58
N SER A 32 -6.62 5.96 8.58
CA SER A 32 -6.16 6.10 9.97
C SER A 32 -4.68 5.77 10.16
N MET A 33 -4.01 5.19 9.16
CA MET A 33 -2.57 4.95 9.22
C MET A 33 -1.78 6.26 9.26
N SER A 34 -0.66 6.25 9.98
CA SER A 34 0.10 7.47 10.28
C SER A 34 0.60 8.17 9.01
N LEU A 35 0.71 9.50 9.07
CA LEU A 35 1.20 10.29 7.95
C LEU A 35 2.67 9.97 7.64
N GLU A 36 3.47 9.64 8.65
CA GLU A 36 4.87 9.27 8.52
C GLU A 36 5.01 7.98 7.70
N ARG A 37 4.20 6.96 7.97
CA ARG A 37 4.20 5.70 7.20
C ARG A 37 3.80 5.93 5.75
N ARG A 38 2.77 6.74 5.51
CA ARG A 38 2.33 7.11 4.16
C ARG A 38 3.44 7.80 3.39
N LYS A 39 4.09 8.80 4.00
CA LYS A 39 5.24 9.51 3.44
C LYS A 39 6.39 8.57 3.09
N MET A 40 6.77 7.67 4.01
CA MET A 40 7.85 6.70 3.78
C MET A 40 7.56 5.79 2.58
N ILE A 41 6.33 5.31 2.42
CA ILE A 41 5.95 4.46 1.28
C ILE A 41 5.99 5.24 -0.03
N THR A 42 5.39 6.43 -0.07
CA THR A 42 5.36 7.25 -1.29
C THR A 42 6.73 7.78 -1.68
N LEU A 43 7.65 7.95 -0.72
CA LEU A 43 9.02 8.40 -0.96
C LEU A 43 9.77 7.43 -1.89
N PHE A 44 9.50 6.13 -1.78
CA PHE A 44 10.08 5.10 -2.65
C PHE A 44 9.30 4.92 -3.98
N GLY A 45 8.40 5.85 -4.34
CA GLY A 45 7.67 5.80 -5.61
C GLY A 45 6.52 4.80 -5.66
N ALA A 46 6.13 4.23 -4.52
CA ALA A 46 4.95 3.38 -4.44
C ALA A 46 3.65 4.19 -4.61
N ARG A 47 2.67 3.61 -5.31
CA ARG A 47 1.30 4.14 -5.33
C ARG A 47 0.63 3.79 -4.00
N LEU A 48 -0.02 4.77 -3.37
CA LEU A 48 -0.73 4.59 -2.13
C LEU A 48 -2.24 4.69 -2.36
N GLU A 49 -2.98 3.66 -1.96
CA GLU A 49 -4.44 3.61 -2.01
C GLU A 49 -4.99 3.58 -0.58
N LEU A 50 -5.88 4.52 -0.29
CA LEU A 50 -6.46 4.66 1.04
C LEU A 50 -7.87 4.09 1.08
N THR A 51 -8.21 3.43 2.19
CA THR A 51 -9.55 2.91 2.43
C THR A 51 -10.21 3.55 3.65
N PRO A 52 -11.55 3.65 3.67
CA PRO A 52 -12.29 4.20 4.81
C PRO A 52 -11.93 3.53 6.13
N VAL A 53 -11.76 4.34 7.18
CA VAL A 53 -11.32 3.88 8.51
C VAL A 53 -12.25 2.82 9.09
N ASN A 54 -13.56 2.94 8.88
CA ASN A 54 -14.57 2.01 9.39
C ASN A 54 -14.48 0.59 8.79
N LEU A 55 -13.83 0.43 7.63
CA LEU A 55 -13.61 -0.88 7.01
C LEU A 55 -12.35 -1.58 7.55
N GLY A 56 -11.48 -0.84 8.23
CA GLY A 56 -10.23 -1.35 8.79
C GLY A 56 -9.36 -2.07 7.77
N MET A 57 -8.52 -3.01 8.25
CA MET A 57 -7.64 -3.79 7.37
C MET A 57 -8.40 -4.69 6.40
N LYS A 58 -9.62 -5.12 6.74
CA LYS A 58 -10.45 -5.92 5.83
C LYS A 58 -10.76 -5.13 4.55
N GLY A 59 -11.16 -3.86 4.69
CA GLY A 59 -11.37 -2.99 3.54
C GLY A 59 -10.11 -2.78 2.69
N ALA A 60 -8.93 -2.69 3.33
CA ALA A 60 -7.67 -2.61 2.61
C ALA A 60 -7.37 -3.89 1.80
N VAL A 61 -7.63 -5.08 2.36
CA VAL A 61 -7.49 -6.36 1.65
C VAL A 61 -8.47 -6.46 0.50
N ASP A 62 -9.74 -6.11 0.72
CA ASP A 62 -10.77 -6.15 -0.33
C ASP A 62 -10.40 -5.23 -1.50
N LYS A 63 -9.91 -4.01 -1.20
CA LYS A 63 -9.44 -3.05 -2.20
C LYS A 63 -8.17 -3.53 -2.92
N ALA A 64 -7.24 -4.17 -2.21
CA ALA A 64 -6.05 -4.75 -2.83
C ALA A 64 -6.42 -5.85 -3.85
N ASN A 65 -7.38 -6.71 -3.52
CA ASN A 65 -7.91 -7.72 -4.44
C ASN A 65 -8.63 -7.08 -5.64
N GLU A 66 -9.42 -6.02 -5.43
CA GLU A 66 -10.06 -5.26 -6.50
C GLU A 66 -9.03 -4.67 -7.47
N ILE A 67 -7.93 -4.08 -6.96
CA ILE A 67 -6.86 -3.53 -7.79
C ILE A 67 -6.17 -4.64 -8.59
N LEU A 68 -5.89 -5.78 -7.95
CA LEU A 68 -5.26 -6.93 -8.60
C LEU A 68 -6.11 -7.47 -9.75
N LEU A 69 -7.43 -7.50 -9.62
CA LEU A 69 -8.35 -7.96 -10.68
C LEU A 69 -8.44 -7.00 -11.87
N ASN A 70 -8.10 -5.73 -11.67
CA ASN A 70 -8.22 -4.67 -12.68
C ASN A 70 -6.88 -4.22 -13.27
N THR A 71 -5.79 -4.91 -12.94
CA THR A 71 -4.41 -4.62 -13.40
C THR A 71 -3.91 -5.72 -14.32
#